data_AF-A0AAW4N7T2-F1
#
_entry.id   AF-A0AAW4N7T2-F1
#
_cell.length_a   1.000
_cell.length_b   1.000
_cell.length_c   1.000
_cell.angle_alpha   90.00
_cell.angle_beta   90.00
_cell.angle_gamma   90.00
#
_symmetry.space_group_name_H-M   'P 1'
#
loop_
_entity.id
_entity.type
_entity.pdbx_description
1 polymer ?
#
loop_
_entity_poly.entity_id
_entity_poly.type
_entity_poly.pdbx_seq_one_letter_code
_entity_poly.pdbx_strand_id
1 'polypeptide(L)'
;MYLFDEPRTAHVSFEGNDNASYNCDITSHKARLIHREDGNYFMAIATVSTQGQNTPMLQQYMKADVRIIVSNKTLWQQVFG
;
A
#
# COMPACT_ATOMS: atom_id res chain seq x y z
N MET A 1 16.41 0.35 5.22
CA MET A 1 15.30 -0.52 4.79
C MET A 1 14.91 -0.07 3.40
N TYR A 2 15.23 -0.86 2.38
CA TYR A 2 15.05 -0.56 0.96
C TYR A 2 13.63 -0.92 0.51
N LEU A 3 12.63 -0.22 1.05
CA LEU A 3 11.22 -0.58 0.88
C LEU A 3 10.73 -0.48 -0.58
N PHE A 4 11.30 0.46 -1.35
CA PHE A 4 10.81 0.85 -2.68
C PHE A 4 11.94 1.01 -3.70
N ASP A 5 13.06 0.31 -3.52
CA ASP A 5 14.17 0.29 -4.48
C ASP A 5 13.79 -0.40 -5.81
N GLU A 6 12.72 -1.20 -5.76
CA GLU A 6 12.08 -1.82 -6.91
C GLU A 6 10.60 -1.43 -6.92
N PRO A 7 9.92 -1.50 -8.09
CA PRO A 7 8.48 -1.29 -8.17
C PRO A 7 7.72 -2.21 -7.20
N ARG A 8 6.74 -1.64 -6.49
CA ARG A 8 5.88 -2.35 -5.54
C ARG A 8 4.41 -2.14 -5.90
N THR A 9 3.58 -3.11 -5.56
CA THR A 9 2.12 -3.05 -5.70
C THR A 9 1.50 -3.11 -4.31
N ALA A 10 0.47 -2.30 -4.08
CA ALA A 10 -0.39 -2.35 -2.93
C ALA A 10 -1.66 -3.14 -3.27
N HIS A 11 -2.06 -4.02 -2.36
CA HIS A 11 -3.39 -4.61 -2.34
C HIS A 11 -4.25 -3.75 -1.42
N VAL A 12 -5.34 -3.20 -1.96
CA VAL A 12 -6.20 -2.23 -1.27
C VAL A 12 -7.63 -2.73 -1.24
N SER A 13 -8.24 -2.77 -0.07
CA SER A 13 -9.69 -2.92 0.10
C SER A 13 -10.25 -1.71 0.84
N PHE A 14 -11.55 -1.45 0.68
CA PHE A 14 -12.21 -0.28 1.27
C PHE A 14 -13.30 -0.73 2.23
N GLU A 15 -13.48 0.03 3.31
CA GLU A 15 -14.53 -0.24 4.31
C GLU A 15 -15.92 -0.24 3.63
N GLY A 16 -16.73 -1.28 3.85
CA GLY A 16 -18.04 -1.42 3.21
C GLY A 16 -18.00 -2.00 1.79
N ASN A 17 -16.83 -2.47 1.33
CA ASN A 17 -16.66 -3.22 0.09
C ASN A 17 -15.84 -4.50 0.32
N ASP A 18 -16.34 -5.36 1.19
CA ASP A 18 -15.63 -6.53 1.71
C ASP A 18 -15.26 -7.57 0.64
N ASN A 19 -15.94 -7.55 -0.50
CA ASN A 19 -15.76 -8.53 -1.58
C ASN A 19 -14.83 -8.05 -2.71
N ALA A 20 -14.30 -6.83 -2.64
CA ALA A 20 -13.39 -6.32 -3.66
C ALA A 20 -12.05 -5.90 -3.07
N SER A 21 -10.98 -6.27 -3.78
CA SER A 21 -9.65 -5.75 -3.55
C SER A 21 -9.05 -5.31 -4.89
N TYR A 22 -8.25 -4.27 -4.84
CA TYR A 22 -7.64 -3.64 -5.99
C TYR A 22 -6.13 -3.71 -5.86
N ASN A 23 -5.47 -4.09 -6.95
CA ASN A 23 -4.02 -4.01 -7.05
C ASN A 23 -3.67 -2.64 -7.62
N CYS A 24 -2.84 -1.90 -6.91
CA CYS A 24 -2.46 -0.55 -7.28
C CYS A 24 -0.95 -0.43 -7.23
N ASP A 25 -0.35 0.02 -8.33
CA ASP A 25 1.08 0.25 -8.35
C ASP A 25 1.43 1.47 -7.50
N ILE A 26 2.49 1.35 -6.70
CA ILE A 26 3.05 2.47 -5.95
C ILE A 26 3.77 3.36 -6.95
N THR A 27 3.24 4.56 -7.17
CA THR A 27 3.77 5.51 -8.15
C THR A 27 4.86 6.40 -7.56
N SER A 28 4.82 6.64 -6.24
CA SER A 28 5.87 7.37 -5.54
C SER A 28 5.86 7.08 -4.04
N HIS A 29 6.94 7.44 -3.36
CA HIS A 29 7.05 7.35 -1.92
C HIS A 29 7.90 8.50 -1.38
N LYS A 30 7.68 8.88 -0.12
CA LYS A 30 8.55 9.84 0.58
C LYS A 30 9.63 9.08 1.35
N ALA A 31 10.88 9.39 1.06
CA ALA A 31 12.03 8.79 1.75
C ALA A 31 12.17 9.23 3.22
N ARG A 32 11.62 10.40 3.59
CA ARG A 32 11.64 10.89 4.97
C ARG A 32 10.50 10.28 5.78
N LEU A 33 10.84 9.76 6.96
CA LEU A 33 9.86 9.30 7.93
C LEU A 33 9.13 10.49 8.57
N ILE A 34 7.86 10.25 8.91
CA ILE A 34 6.95 11.15 9.59
C ILE A 34 6.77 10.59 11.01
N HIS A 35 7.24 11.33 12.00
CA HIS A 35 7.07 10.96 13.40
C HIS A 35 5.64 11.29 13.88
N ARG A 36 5.04 10.38 14.64
CA ARG A 36 3.76 10.53 15.36
C ARG A 36 3.92 9.93 16.76
N GLU A 37 2.97 10.20 17.66
CA GLU A 37 3.01 9.72 19.04
C GLU A 37 3.16 8.20 19.16
N ASP A 38 2.58 7.44 18.23
CA ASP A 38 2.55 5.98 18.23
C ASP A 38 3.62 5.32 17.35
N GLY A 39 4.48 6.11 16.69
CA GLY A 39 5.58 5.57 15.91
C GLY A 39 6.07 6.43 14.77
N ASN A 40 6.89 5.82 13.91
CA ASN A 40 7.43 6.45 12.72
C ASN A 40 6.80 5.83 11.47
N TYR A 41 6.31 6.69 10.59
CA TYR A 41 5.57 6.30 9.40
C TYR A 41 6.30 6.74 8.14
N PHE A 42 6.20 5.96 7.07
CA PHE A 42 6.55 6.44 5.73
C PHE A 42 5.27 6.71 4.94
N MET A 43 5.39 7.45 3.84
CA MET A 43 4.26 7.72 2.94
C MET A 43 4.54 7.08 1.58
N ALA A 44 3.64 6.21 1.14
CA ALA A 44 3.59 5.70 -0.23
C ALA A 44 2.32 6.23 -0.91
N ILE A 45 2.42 6.51 -2.21
CA ILE A 45 1.34 7.04 -3.04
C ILE A 45 1.08 6.03 -4.15
N ALA A 46 -0.19 5.67 -4.33
CA ALA A 46 -0.68 4.84 -5.41
C ALA A 46 -1.91 5.50 -6.04
N THR A 47 -2.15 5.21 -7.31
CA THR A 47 -3.36 5.64 -8.00
C THR A 47 -4.28 4.44 -8.17
N VAL A 48 -5.52 4.55 -7.68
CA VAL A 48 -6.55 3.52 -7.87
C VAL A 48 -7.37 3.91 -9.09
N SER A 49 -7.29 3.16 -10.18
CA SER A 49 -8.17 3.35 -11.34
C SER A 49 -9.48 2.59 -11.12
N THR A 50 -10.58 3.33 -11.10
CA THR A 50 -11.95 2.77 -11.04
C THR A 50 -12.54 2.52 -12.43
N GLN A 51 -11.82 2.90 -13.50
CA GLN A 51 -12.31 2.78 -14.87
C GLN A 51 -12.38 1.30 -15.31
N GLY A 52 -13.59 0.82 -15.60
CA GLY A 52 -13.85 -0.46 -16.26
C GLY A 52 -14.36 -1.59 -15.36
N GLN A 53 -14.43 -1.39 -14.04
CA GLN A 53 -15.06 -2.32 -13.10
C GLN A 53 -16.24 -1.64 -12.41
N ASN A 54 -17.28 -2.41 -12.05
CA ASN A 54 -18.41 -2.02 -11.19
C ASN A 54 -17.90 -1.64 -9.77
N THR A 55 -17.03 -0.65 -9.72
CA THR A 55 -16.36 -0.17 -8.54
C THR A 55 -17.33 0.76 -7.83
N PRO A 56 -17.61 0.56 -6.53
CA PRO A 56 -18.37 1.53 -5.78
C PRO A 56 -17.68 2.88 -5.89
N MET A 57 -18.46 3.97 -5.96
CA MET A 57 -17.92 5.32 -6.02
C MET A 57 -17.04 5.56 -4.78
N LEU A 58 -15.72 5.51 -4.95
CA LEU A 58 -14.78 5.79 -3.88
C LEU A 58 -14.93 7.25 -3.48
N GLN A 59 -15.15 7.49 -2.19
CA GLN A 59 -15.24 8.83 -1.64
C GLN A 59 -13.89 9.27 -1.09
N GLN A 60 -13.65 10.58 -1.12
CA GLN A 60 -12.48 11.16 -0.49
C GLN A 60 -12.50 10.84 1.01
N TYR A 61 -11.33 10.51 1.57
CA TYR A 61 -11.14 10.15 2.98
C TYR A 61 -11.79 8.84 3.44
N MET A 62 -12.28 8.01 2.50
CA MET A 62 -12.73 6.66 2.82
C MET A 62 -11.59 5.84 3.42
N LYS A 63 -11.87 5.11 4.50
CA LYS A 63 -10.89 4.22 5.11
C LYS A 63 -10.61 3.04 4.17
N ALA A 64 -9.36 2.64 4.14
CA ALA A 64 -8.88 1.52 3.35
C ALA A 64 -7.97 0.63 4.20
N ASP A 65 -8.06 -0.68 3.98
CA ASP A 65 -7.04 -1.63 4.41
C ASP A 65 -6.05 -1.80 3.26
N VAL A 66 -4.75 -1.71 3.59
CA VAL A 66 -3.67 -1.68 2.59
C VAL A 66 -2.58 -2.64 2.98
N ARG A 67 -2.25 -3.56 2.07
CA ARG A 67 -1.13 -4.49 2.20
C ARG A 67 -0.12 -4.28 1.07
N ILE A 68 1.13 -4.02 1.43
CA ILE A 68 2.26 -3.95 0.49
C ILE A 68 3.20 -5.12 0.78
N ILE A 69 3.54 -5.90 -0.24
CA ILE A 69 4.58 -6.94 -0.13
C ILE A 69 5.91 -6.31 -0.51
N VAL A 70 6.77 -6.12 0.48
CA VAL A 70 8.08 -5.47 0.31
C VAL A 70 9.15 -6.45 -0.17
N SER A 71 8.97 -7.74 0.15
CA SER A 71 9.87 -8.83 -0.22
C SER A 71 9.08 -10.14 -0.19
N ASN A 72 9.36 -11.05 -1.11
CA ASN A 72 8.86 -12.43 -1.05
C ASN A 72 9.67 -13.31 -0.09
N LYS A 73 10.73 -12.77 0.50
CA LYS A 73 11.51 -13.41 1.56
C LYS A 73 10.90 -13.12 2.92
N THR A 74 10.91 -14.12 3.78
CA THR A 74 10.70 -13.90 5.21
C THR A 74 11.80 -13.00 5.78
N LEU A 75 11.54 -12.35 6.92
CA LEU A 75 12.57 -11.58 7.64
C LEU A 75 13.85 -12.40 7.86
N TRP A 76 13.70 -13.68 8.22
CA TRP A 76 14.83 -14.59 8.41
C TRP A 76 15.64 -14.82 7.13
N GLN A 77 14.99 -15.08 6.01
CA GLN A 77 15.66 -15.23 4.71
C GLN A 77 16.34 -13.94 4.21
N GLN A 78 15.92 -12.77 4.72
CA GLN A 78 16.53 -11.49 4.35
C GLN A 78 17.68 -11.08 5.27
N VAL A 79 17.67 -11.50 6.54
CA VAL A 79 18.75 -11.21 7.50
C VAL A 79 19.86 -12.26 7.46
N PHE A 80 19.53 -13.51 7.14
CA PHE A 80 20.46 -14.65 7.21
C PHE A 80 20.71 -15.34 5.85
N GLY A 81 20.21 -14.77 4.75
CA GLY A 81 20.33 -15.33 3.40
C GLY A 81 21.18 -14.50 2.47
#